data_AF-A0A960IEN3-F1
#
_entry.id   AF-A0A960IEN3-F1
#
_cell.length_a   1.000
_cell.length_b   1.000
_cell.length_c   1.000
_cell.angle_alpha   90.00
_cell.angle_beta   90.00
_cell.angle_gamma   90.00
#
_symmetry.space_group_name_H-M   'P 1'
#
loop_
_entity.id
_entity.type
_entity.pdbx_description
1 polymer ?
#
loop_
_entity_poly.entity_id
_entity_poly.type
_entity_poly.pdbx_seq_one_letter_code
_entity_poly.pdbx_strand_id
1 'polypeptide(L)'
;MAGKKYTDAQKTFDRDQLFTPTEALAKVKTTAKATFDETVDMAVRLGVDPRKADQMVRGTVSLPSGTGKDVRVAVFAAGEFAEAARAAGADKVGADDLAAEIEKGQMDFDVAIATPDMMPLVGRLGRVLGPRGLMPNPKTGTVTQDVGRAVTEFKGGKVEYRTDRYGNV
;
A
#
# COMPACT_ATOMS: atom_id res chain seq x y z
N MET A 1 17.59 8.82 -21.78
CA MET A 1 17.71 7.73 -22.78
C MET A 1 17.38 6.42 -22.11
N ALA A 2 16.51 5.60 -22.69
CA ALA A 2 16.16 4.30 -22.10
C ALA A 2 17.30 3.28 -22.29
N GLY A 3 17.49 2.38 -21.32
CA GLY A 3 18.58 1.39 -21.34
C GLY A 3 18.38 0.28 -22.38
N LYS A 4 19.46 -0.34 -22.84
CA LYS A 4 19.44 -1.38 -23.89
C LYS A 4 18.43 -2.51 -23.63
N LYS A 5 18.39 -3.04 -22.40
CA LYS A 5 17.45 -4.12 -22.00
C LYS A 5 15.98 -3.73 -22.18
N TYR A 6 15.64 -2.47 -21.92
CA TYR A 6 14.29 -1.91 -22.05
C TYR A 6 13.90 -1.78 -23.51
N THR A 7 14.76 -1.18 -24.34
CA THR A 7 14.53 -1.05 -25.78
C THR A 7 14.37 -2.41 -26.45
N ASP A 8 15.13 -3.41 -26.03
CA ASP A 8 15.00 -4.78 -26.54
C ASP A 8 13.69 -5.43 -26.11
N ALA A 9 13.20 -5.17 -24.89
CA ALA A 9 11.90 -5.68 -24.42
C ALA A 9 10.74 -5.04 -25.19
N GLN A 10 10.79 -3.72 -25.43
CA GLN A 10 9.75 -3.00 -26.19
C GLN A 10 9.56 -3.52 -27.61
N LYS A 11 10.61 -4.02 -28.26
CA LYS A 11 10.51 -4.60 -29.62
C LYS A 11 9.74 -5.93 -29.64
N THR A 12 9.53 -6.57 -28.50
CA THR A 12 8.91 -7.90 -28.44
C THR A 12 7.39 -7.87 -28.51
N PHE A 13 6.76 -6.71 -28.35
CA PHE A 13 5.31 -6.56 -28.38
C PHE A 13 4.92 -5.27 -29.12
N ASP A 14 3.71 -5.28 -29.68
CA ASP A 14 3.09 -4.08 -30.23
C ASP A 14 2.44 -3.28 -29.09
N ARG A 15 2.69 -1.97 -29.06
CA ARG A 15 2.15 -1.07 -28.03
C ARG A 15 0.70 -0.67 -28.28
N ASP A 16 0.25 -0.76 -29.53
CA ASP A 16 -1.10 -0.38 -29.93
C ASP A 16 -2.06 -1.60 -29.91
N GLN A 17 -1.52 -2.81 -29.78
CA GLN A 17 -2.30 -4.02 -29.62
C GLN A 17 -2.89 -4.13 -28.21
N LEU A 18 -4.20 -4.41 -28.14
CA LEU A 18 -4.87 -4.75 -26.89
C LEU A 18 -4.72 -6.25 -26.62
N PHE A 19 -4.18 -6.57 -25.45
CA PHE A 19 -4.04 -7.94 -24.96
C PHE A 19 -5.14 -8.28 -23.96
N THR A 20 -5.57 -9.54 -23.93
CA THR A 20 -6.36 -10.04 -22.81
C THR A 20 -5.49 -10.13 -21.54
N PRO A 21 -6.07 -10.15 -20.32
CA PRO A 21 -5.30 -10.23 -19.09
C PRO A 21 -4.33 -11.43 -19.04
N THR A 22 -4.77 -12.59 -19.54
CA THR A 22 -3.95 -13.81 -19.56
C THR A 22 -2.75 -13.69 -20.51
N GLU A 23 -2.97 -13.13 -21.71
CA GLU A 23 -1.90 -12.89 -22.69
C GLU A 23 -0.90 -11.85 -22.19
N ALA A 24 -1.40 -10.76 -21.59
CA ALA A 24 -0.56 -9.72 -21.01
C ALA A 24 0.34 -10.29 -19.91
N LEU A 25 -0.20 -11.11 -19.00
CA LEU A 25 0.58 -11.76 -17.94
C LEU A 25 1.64 -12.72 -18.49
N ALA A 26 1.30 -13.53 -19.50
CA ALA A 26 2.27 -14.40 -20.15
C ALA A 26 3.40 -13.58 -20.79
N LYS A 27 3.06 -12.45 -21.42
CA LYS A 27 4.03 -11.57 -22.08
C LYS A 27 4.95 -10.87 -21.08
N VAL A 28 4.40 -10.29 -20.02
CA VAL A 28 5.17 -9.59 -18.97
C VAL A 28 6.24 -10.50 -18.37
N LYS A 29 5.91 -11.77 -18.11
CA LYS A 29 6.88 -12.77 -17.61
C LYS A 29 8.05 -13.00 -18.58
N THR A 30 7.85 -12.90 -19.90
CA THR A 30 8.96 -13.02 -20.88
C THR A 30 9.88 -11.80 -20.92
N THR A 31 9.40 -10.66 -20.42
CA THR A 31 10.18 -9.41 -20.39
C THR A 31 10.99 -9.22 -19.12
N ALA A 32 10.78 -10.08 -18.11
CA ALA A 32 11.53 -10.08 -16.86
C ALA A 32 13.00 -10.44 -17.12
N LYS A 33 13.92 -9.54 -16.73
CA LYS A 33 15.36 -9.63 -17.03
C LYS A 33 16.23 -9.33 -15.82
N ALA A 34 15.64 -9.02 -14.66
CA ALA A 34 16.34 -8.88 -13.40
C ALA A 34 16.73 -10.25 -12.84
N THR A 35 17.67 -10.25 -11.89
CA THR A 35 18.17 -11.45 -11.20
C THR A 35 17.41 -11.75 -9.91
N PHE A 36 16.47 -10.89 -9.53
CA PHE A 36 15.61 -11.01 -8.36
C PHE A 36 14.16 -11.14 -8.81
N ASP A 37 13.27 -11.49 -7.88
CA ASP A 37 11.84 -11.65 -8.17
C ASP A 37 11.18 -10.29 -8.47
N GLU A 38 10.73 -10.10 -9.71
CA GLU A 38 10.17 -8.84 -10.17
C GLU A 38 8.71 -8.68 -9.74
N THR A 39 8.30 -7.44 -9.43
CA THR A 39 6.89 -7.12 -9.13
C THR A 39 6.17 -6.74 -10.43
N VAL A 40 4.97 -7.27 -10.64
CA VAL A 40 4.08 -6.81 -11.71
C VAL A 40 3.20 -5.69 -11.19
N ASP A 41 3.44 -4.48 -11.68
CA ASP A 41 2.61 -3.31 -11.39
C ASP A 41 1.57 -3.10 -12.49
N MET A 42 0.42 -2.54 -12.12
CA MET A 42 -0.64 -2.16 -13.04
C MET A 42 -0.90 -0.67 -12.92
N ALA A 43 -0.80 0.06 -14.03
CA ALA A 43 -1.16 1.46 -14.11
C ALA A 43 -2.49 1.61 -14.83
N VAL A 44 -3.45 2.27 -14.18
CA VAL A 44 -4.79 2.50 -14.71
C VAL A 44 -5.02 4.00 -14.86
N ARG A 45 -5.14 4.45 -16.11
CA ARG A 45 -5.54 5.83 -16.39
C ARG A 45 -7.04 5.99 -16.19
N LEU A 46 -7.42 6.85 -15.25
CA LEU A 46 -8.81 7.18 -14.98
C LEU A 46 -9.20 8.47 -15.72
N GLY A 47 -10.50 8.63 -15.98
CA GLY A 47 -11.08 9.82 -16.61
C GLY A 47 -11.47 10.92 -15.63
N VAL A 48 -10.87 10.95 -14.44
CA VAL A 48 -11.21 11.87 -13.35
C VAL A 48 -10.33 13.11 -13.34
N ASP A 49 -10.85 14.23 -12.85
CA ASP A 49 -10.08 15.45 -12.57
C ASP A 49 -9.55 15.41 -11.12
N PRO A 50 -8.25 15.13 -10.89
CA PRO A 50 -7.69 15.02 -9.55
C PRO A 50 -7.63 16.36 -8.80
N ARG A 51 -7.93 17.48 -9.45
CA ARG A 51 -8.06 18.80 -8.79
C ARG A 51 -9.39 18.95 -8.07
N LYS A 52 -10.39 18.14 -8.42
CA LYS A 52 -11.74 18.16 -7.86
C LYS A 52 -11.86 17.09 -6.77
N ALA A 53 -12.12 17.53 -5.54
CA ALA A 53 -12.13 16.65 -4.37
C ALA A 53 -13.19 15.54 -4.44
N ASP A 54 -14.30 15.78 -5.13
CA ASP A 54 -15.39 14.82 -5.39
C ASP A 54 -15.03 13.76 -6.44
N GLN A 55 -14.01 14.00 -7.26
CA GLN A 55 -13.53 13.05 -8.28
C GLN A 55 -12.26 12.30 -7.86
N MET A 56 -11.73 12.57 -6.67
CA MET A 56 -10.59 11.85 -6.11
C MET A 56 -11.02 10.43 -5.72
N VAL A 57 -10.43 9.44 -6.40
CA VAL A 57 -10.68 8.03 -6.11
C VAL A 57 -9.67 7.56 -5.08
N ARG A 58 -10.16 6.99 -3.98
CA ARG A 58 -9.36 6.32 -2.97
C ARG A 58 -10.12 5.11 -2.47
N GLY A 59 -9.46 3.97 -2.42
CA GLY A 59 -10.11 2.72 -2.06
C GLY A 59 -9.12 1.69 -1.55
N THR A 60 -9.66 0.53 -1.21
CA THR A 60 -8.87 -0.65 -0.89
C THR A 60 -9.40 -1.82 -1.71
N VAL A 61 -8.50 -2.72 -2.11
CA VAL A 61 -8.84 -3.95 -2.81
C VAL A 61 -8.14 -5.11 -2.13
N SER A 62 -8.89 -6.18 -1.87
CA SER A 62 -8.31 -7.41 -1.34
C SER A 62 -7.87 -8.29 -2.50
N LEU A 63 -6.56 -8.56 -2.60
CA LEU A 63 -6.03 -9.47 -3.60
C LEU A 63 -6.19 -10.92 -3.11
N PRO A 64 -6.98 -11.78 -3.79
CA PRO A 64 -7.28 -13.13 -3.29
C PRO A 64 -6.07 -14.02 -3.06
N SER A 65 -4.99 -13.77 -3.81
CA SER A 65 -3.72 -14.51 -3.73
C SER A 65 -2.62 -13.72 -3.01
N GLY A 66 -2.96 -12.59 -2.38
CA GLY A 66 -2.01 -11.70 -1.75
C GLY A 66 -1.15 -10.89 -2.73
N THR A 67 -0.17 -10.16 -2.18
CA THR A 67 0.83 -9.39 -2.94
C THR A 67 2.13 -10.16 -3.20
N GLY A 68 2.26 -11.36 -2.61
CA GLY A 68 3.51 -12.15 -2.63
C GLY A 68 4.64 -11.57 -1.78
N LYS A 69 4.38 -10.48 -1.01
CA LYS A 69 5.33 -9.86 -0.09
C LYS A 69 4.81 -9.95 1.33
N ASP A 70 5.70 -10.16 2.29
CA ASP A 70 5.38 -10.05 3.71
C ASP A 70 5.16 -8.58 4.06
N VAL A 71 3.89 -8.17 4.13
CA VAL A 71 3.49 -6.81 4.50
C VAL A 71 3.73 -6.62 5.99
N ARG A 72 4.60 -5.67 6.35
CA ARG A 72 4.86 -5.30 7.74
C ARG A 72 3.84 -4.27 8.22
N VAL A 73 3.13 -4.60 9.28
CA VAL A 73 2.03 -3.79 9.82
C VAL A 73 2.43 -3.21 11.18
N ALA A 74 2.39 -1.88 11.28
CA ALA A 74 2.52 -1.15 12.53
C ALA A 74 1.13 -0.74 13.03
N VAL A 75 0.88 -0.90 14.33
CA VAL A 75 -0.41 -0.62 14.94
C VAL A 75 -0.26 0.34 16.10
N PHE A 76 -1.02 1.43 16.04
CA PHE A 76 -1.20 2.39 17.12
C PHE A 76 -2.46 2.06 17.90
N ALA A 77 -2.29 1.39 19.03
CA ALA A 77 -3.39 0.94 19.89
C ALA A 77 -2.90 0.78 21.34
N ALA A 78 -3.81 0.82 22.30
CA ALA A 78 -3.53 0.57 23.71
C ALA A 78 -4.51 -0.46 24.30
N GLY A 79 -4.14 -1.04 25.44
CA GLY A 79 -4.97 -1.99 26.17
C GLY A 79 -5.35 -3.22 25.34
N GLU A 80 -6.63 -3.60 25.38
CA GLU A 80 -7.15 -4.80 24.70
C GLU A 80 -6.96 -4.77 23.18
N PHE A 81 -7.00 -3.60 22.56
CA PHE A 81 -6.77 -3.46 21.11
C PHE A 81 -5.31 -3.74 20.74
N ALA A 82 -4.35 -3.40 21.62
CA ALA A 82 -2.95 -3.72 21.41
C ALA A 82 -2.71 -5.24 21.50
N GLU A 83 -3.33 -5.92 22.47
CA GLU A 83 -3.23 -7.38 22.57
C GLU A 83 -3.87 -8.07 21.36
N ALA A 84 -5.03 -7.60 20.90
CA ALA A 84 -5.67 -8.10 19.69
C ALA A 84 -4.78 -7.93 18.44
N ALA A 85 -4.08 -6.80 18.32
CA ALA A 85 -3.16 -6.54 17.22
C ALA A 85 -1.96 -7.50 17.23
N ARG A 86 -1.36 -7.73 18.40
CA ARG A 86 -0.24 -8.67 18.55
C ARG A 86 -0.68 -10.10 18.26
N ALA A 87 -1.85 -10.51 18.75
CA ALA A 87 -2.42 -11.82 18.49
C ALA A 87 -2.74 -12.04 16.99
N ALA A 88 -3.13 -10.98 16.27
CA ALA A 88 -3.35 -11.01 14.83
C ALA A 88 -2.05 -10.98 14.00
N GLY A 89 -0.88 -10.87 14.65
CA GLY A 89 0.43 -10.93 14.02
C GLY A 89 0.95 -9.59 13.53
N ALA A 90 0.55 -8.46 14.13
CA ALA A 90 1.16 -7.17 13.84
C ALA A 90 2.67 -7.15 14.21
N ASP A 91 3.48 -6.51 13.38
CA ASP A 91 4.95 -6.52 13.52
C ASP A 91 5.43 -5.49 14.54
N LYS A 92 4.73 -4.34 14.63
CA LYS A 92 4.94 -3.33 15.66
C LYS A 92 3.60 -2.93 16.28
N VAL A 93 3.52 -2.89 17.61
CA VAL A 93 2.31 -2.45 18.33
C VAL A 93 2.72 -1.58 19.50
N GLY A 94 2.21 -0.35 19.55
CA GLY A 94 2.52 0.58 20.64
C GLY A 94 1.71 1.88 20.57
N ALA A 95 2.09 2.82 21.42
CA ALA A 95 1.51 4.16 21.46
C ALA A 95 2.66 5.20 21.43
N ASP A 96 2.92 5.91 22.53
CA ASP A 96 3.94 6.97 22.57
C ASP A 96 5.36 6.48 22.30
N ASP A 97 5.67 5.24 22.68
CA ASP A 97 6.94 4.57 22.40
C ASP A 97 7.17 4.36 20.90
N LEU A 98 6.18 3.79 20.21
CA LEU A 98 6.20 3.59 18.76
C LEU A 98 6.23 4.92 18.02
N ALA A 99 5.50 5.94 18.51
CA ALA A 99 5.54 7.28 17.94
C ALA A 99 6.94 7.89 18.04
N ALA A 100 7.61 7.76 19.18
CA ALA A 100 8.98 8.25 19.37
C ALA A 100 10.00 7.52 18.48
N GLU A 101 9.85 6.21 18.26
CA GLU A 101 10.67 5.46 17.28
C GLU A 101 10.51 6.01 15.86
N ILE A 102 9.28 6.30 15.45
CA ILE A 102 8.97 6.82 14.12
C ILE A 102 9.51 8.24 13.94
N GLU A 103 9.45 9.09 14.97
CA GLU A 103 10.07 10.42 14.95
C GLU A 103 11.59 10.35 14.81
N LYS A 104 12.23 9.32 15.38
CA LYS A 104 13.66 9.02 15.22
C LYS A 104 13.99 8.40 13.85
N GLY A 105 13.00 8.15 13.01
CA GLY A 105 13.18 7.66 11.65
C GLY A 105 13.04 6.15 11.48
N GLN A 106 12.67 5.40 12.52
CA GLN A 106 12.48 3.94 12.45
C GLN A 106 11.12 3.59 11.82
N MET A 107 11.11 3.52 10.49
CA MET A 107 9.90 3.29 9.68
C MET A 107 9.98 1.98 8.88
N ASP A 108 10.30 0.89 9.57
CA ASP A 108 10.40 -0.46 8.97
C ASP A 108 9.02 -1.15 8.90
N PHE A 109 8.03 -0.46 8.34
CA PHE A 109 6.69 -0.99 8.11
C PHE A 109 6.08 -0.41 6.84
N ASP A 110 5.14 -1.15 6.25
CA ASP A 110 4.52 -0.84 4.96
C ASP A 110 3.08 -0.31 5.14
N VAL A 111 2.42 -0.66 6.24
CA VAL A 111 1.06 -0.20 6.59
C VAL A 111 1.01 0.22 8.05
N ALA A 112 0.36 1.35 8.35
CA ALA A 112 0.01 1.76 9.70
C ALA A 112 -1.50 1.66 9.92
N ILE A 113 -1.90 1.04 11.03
CA ILE A 113 -3.28 0.94 11.49
C ILE A 113 -3.38 1.67 12.83
N ALA A 114 -4.48 2.38 13.09
CA ALA A 114 -4.68 3.07 14.36
C ALA A 114 -6.11 2.89 14.87
N THR A 115 -6.27 2.90 16.19
CA THR A 115 -7.58 3.09 16.80
C THR A 115 -7.96 4.58 16.80
N PRO A 116 -9.26 4.93 16.78
CA PRO A 116 -9.69 6.34 16.71
C PRO A 116 -9.15 7.23 17.86
N ASP A 117 -8.98 6.66 19.05
CA ASP A 117 -8.43 7.32 20.24
C ASP A 117 -6.92 7.60 20.13
N MET A 118 -6.19 6.86 19.28
CA MET A 118 -4.76 7.06 19.03
C MET A 118 -4.48 8.05 17.88
N MET A 119 -5.51 8.52 17.18
CA MET A 119 -5.35 9.48 16.08
C MET A 119 -4.73 10.83 16.48
N PRO A 120 -4.96 11.40 17.69
CA PRO A 120 -4.26 12.62 18.11
C PRO A 120 -2.73 12.44 18.19
N LEU A 121 -2.28 11.26 18.65
CA LEU A 121 -0.86 10.90 18.68
C LEU A 121 -0.31 10.76 17.25
N VAL A 122 -0.97 9.99 16.41
CA VAL A 122 -0.58 9.76 15.01
C VAL A 122 -0.62 11.06 14.19
N GLY A 123 -1.54 11.96 14.50
CA GLY A 123 -1.65 13.29 13.88
C GLY A 123 -0.38 14.13 14.05
N ARG A 124 0.33 14.00 15.19
CA ARG A 124 1.63 14.66 15.40
C ARG A 124 2.70 14.14 14.43
N LEU A 125 2.62 12.85 14.08
CA LEU A 125 3.51 12.19 13.12
C LEU A 125 3.18 12.51 11.66
N GLY A 126 2.16 13.31 11.37
CA GLY A 126 1.70 13.61 10.01
C GLY A 126 2.79 14.20 9.09
N ARG A 127 3.78 14.92 9.65
CA ARG A 127 4.93 15.43 8.87
C ARG A 127 5.84 14.31 8.36
N VAL A 128 5.90 13.19 9.08
CA VAL A 128 6.77 12.05 8.77
C VAL A 128 6.00 10.99 7.95
N LEU A 129 4.80 10.63 8.41
CA LEU A 129 3.98 9.58 7.78
C LEU A 129 3.24 10.07 6.53
N GLY A 130 2.84 11.35 6.49
CA GLY A 130 2.04 11.92 5.41
C GLY A 130 2.72 11.86 4.04
N PRO A 131 3.96 12.37 3.87
CA PRO A 131 4.66 12.33 2.59
C PRO A 131 4.93 10.91 2.06
N ARG A 132 4.95 9.92 2.96
CA ARG A 132 5.17 8.51 2.62
C ARG A 132 3.88 7.72 2.36
N GLY A 133 2.72 8.35 2.54
CA GLY A 133 1.42 7.68 2.40
C GLY A 133 1.11 6.67 3.50
N LEU A 134 1.89 6.64 4.59
CA LEU A 134 1.73 5.70 5.71
C LEU A 134 0.74 6.21 6.76
N MET A 135 0.04 7.31 6.50
CA MET A 135 -0.88 7.91 7.47
C MET A 135 -2.21 7.13 7.51
N PRO A 136 -2.62 6.57 8.66
CA PRO A 136 -3.90 5.89 8.80
C PRO A 136 -5.07 6.80 8.40
N ASN A 137 -6.06 6.21 7.73
CA ASN A 137 -7.25 6.89 7.25
C ASN A 137 -8.53 6.06 7.46
N PRO A 138 -9.60 6.66 8.02
CA PRO A 138 -10.89 5.97 8.15
C PRO A 138 -11.46 5.49 6.81
N LYS A 139 -11.23 6.22 5.71
CA LYS A 139 -11.74 5.86 4.38
C LYS A 139 -11.11 4.58 3.82
N THR A 140 -9.92 4.22 4.30
CA THR A 140 -9.20 3.01 3.83
C THR A 140 -9.30 1.87 4.84
N GLY A 141 -10.08 2.06 5.92
CA GLY A 141 -10.27 1.05 6.96
C GLY A 141 -9.03 0.84 7.84
N THR A 142 -8.01 1.70 7.73
CA THR A 142 -6.82 1.69 8.58
C THR A 142 -7.03 2.44 9.89
N VAL A 143 -8.19 3.08 10.08
CA VAL A 143 -8.65 3.59 11.38
C VAL A 143 -9.89 2.81 11.78
N THR A 144 -9.77 1.94 12.79
CA THR A 144 -10.83 1.03 13.21
C THR A 144 -10.68 0.62 14.67
N GLN A 145 -11.78 0.23 15.31
CA GLN A 145 -11.76 -0.44 16.62
C GLN A 145 -11.49 -1.94 16.48
N ASP A 146 -11.80 -2.52 15.31
CA ASP A 146 -11.55 -3.93 15.02
C ASP A 146 -10.15 -4.11 14.41
N VAL A 147 -9.16 -3.95 15.28
CA VAL A 147 -7.74 -3.93 14.90
C VAL A 147 -7.26 -5.30 14.44
N GLY A 148 -7.69 -6.36 15.12
CA GLY A 148 -7.28 -7.73 14.78
C GLY A 148 -7.67 -8.11 13.35
N ARG A 149 -8.94 -7.86 12.97
CA ARG A 149 -9.39 -8.10 11.60
C ARG A 149 -8.63 -7.26 10.59
N ALA A 150 -8.41 -5.97 10.86
CA ALA A 150 -7.69 -5.11 9.94
C ALA A 150 -6.25 -5.60 9.71
N VAL A 151 -5.53 -6.00 10.77
CA VAL A 151 -4.18 -6.57 10.64
C VAL A 151 -4.20 -7.81 9.74
N THR A 152 -5.13 -8.74 9.97
CA THR A 152 -5.25 -9.95 9.14
C THR A 152 -5.60 -9.63 7.67
N GLU A 153 -6.48 -8.66 7.42
CA GLU A 153 -6.83 -8.27 6.05
C GLU A 153 -5.64 -7.64 5.30
N PHE A 154 -4.89 -6.75 5.94
CA PHE A 154 -3.72 -6.12 5.32
C PHE A 154 -2.57 -7.10 5.12
N LYS A 155 -2.34 -8.01 6.07
CA LYS A 155 -1.40 -9.13 5.87
C LYS A 155 -1.88 -10.11 4.80
N GLY A 156 -3.19 -10.26 4.63
CA GLY A 156 -3.82 -11.06 3.57
C GLY A 156 -3.76 -10.44 2.17
N GLY A 157 -3.11 -9.29 2.00
CA GLY A 157 -2.93 -8.65 0.69
C GLY A 157 -4.01 -7.64 0.32
N LYS A 158 -4.64 -7.02 1.31
CA LYS A 158 -5.42 -5.80 1.08
C LYS A 158 -4.48 -4.65 0.72
N VAL A 159 -4.70 -4.05 -0.44
CA VAL A 159 -3.88 -2.94 -0.98
C VAL A 159 -4.72 -1.68 -1.02
N GLU A 160 -4.14 -0.57 -0.56
CA GLU A 160 -4.72 0.77 -0.71
C GLU A 160 -4.28 1.38 -2.04
N TYR A 161 -5.22 2.06 -2.72
CA TYR A 161 -4.92 2.83 -3.92
C TYR A 161 -5.55 4.22 -3.86
N ARG A 162 -4.90 5.18 -4.54
CA ARG A 162 -5.32 6.58 -4.61
C ARG A 162 -4.94 7.19 -5.95
N THR A 163 -5.82 8.03 -6.48
CA THR A 163 -5.51 8.82 -7.68
C THR A 163 -4.33 9.76 -7.47
N ASP A 164 -3.41 9.75 -8.43
CA ASP A 164 -2.32 10.72 -8.54
C ASP A 164 -2.81 12.06 -9.11
N ARG A 165 -1.89 13.03 -9.22
CA ARG A 165 -2.16 14.37 -9.78
C ARG A 165 -2.49 14.40 -11.28
N TYR A 166 -2.36 13.27 -11.96
CA TYR A 166 -2.62 13.08 -13.39
C TYR A 166 -3.89 12.25 -13.65
N GLY A 167 -4.57 11.79 -12.60
CA GLY A 167 -5.76 10.96 -12.71
C GLY A 167 -5.42 9.49 -12.98
N ASN A 168 -4.24 9.00 -12.59
CA ASN A 168 -3.88 7.59 -12.66
C ASN A 168 -3.96 6.93 -11.28
N VAL A 169 -4.09 5.60 -11.29
CA VAL A 169 -3.90 4.71 -10.14
C VAL A 169 -2.82 3.69 -10.49
#